data_AF-A0A5M8PNT3-F1
#
_entry.id   AF-A0A5M8PNT3-F1
#
_cell.length_a   1.000
_cell.length_b   1.000
_cell.length_c   1.000
_cell.angle_alpha   90.00
_cell.angle_beta   90.00
_cell.angle_gamma   90.00
#
_symmetry.space_group_name_H-M   'P 1'
#
loop_
_entity.id
_entity.type
_entity.pdbx_description
1 polymer ?
#
loop_
_entity_poly.entity_id
_entity_poly.type
_entity_poly.pdbx_seq_one_letter_code
_entity_poly.pdbx_strand_id
1 'polypeptide(L)'
;MSFSSLVSDLAYRDRPKDDRQSTMTRATSYARSHASTAATSVSISGDISSQLHGGYSHPLARSWQAERQLTKSMLIYPLFISDSPDEETLIPSLPSQHRRGLNKLIPHLTPLIHKGLKSVILFGVPLGPNIKDALGTAADDPHGPVIQSIRLLRRHFPTLFIVADVCLCEYTSHGHCGILRDDGSLNNSLSVDRISDVAMAYAEAGAHCVAPSDMNDGRIRAIKLKLIEAGIAHKVVLMSYSAKFSGCLYGPFRDAAGSCPSFGDRKCYQLPRRRPRARAPRYPPRYPRGRRHRYGQAGQLVPRYHQRCQGDRQGFARRRVPG
;
A
#
# COMPACT_ATOMS: atom_id res chain seq x y z
N MET A 1 30.53 3.28 29.32
CA MET A 1 31.01 4.67 29.38
C MET A 1 29.97 5.54 28.69
N SER A 2 29.35 6.44 29.44
CA SER A 2 28.13 7.17 29.09
C SER A 2 28.43 8.64 28.79
N PHE A 3 27.82 9.14 27.73
CA PHE A 3 27.90 10.49 27.20
C PHE A 3 26.86 11.37 27.92
N SER A 4 27.16 11.84 29.15
CA SER A 4 26.19 12.64 29.91
C SER A 4 26.77 13.56 31.01
N SER A 5 27.86 14.30 30.74
CA SER A 5 28.37 15.25 31.75
C SER A 5 29.02 16.52 31.20
N LEU A 6 28.59 17.03 30.05
CA LEU A 6 29.19 18.25 29.47
C LEU A 6 28.14 19.30 29.08
N VAL A 7 27.16 19.56 29.95
CA VAL A 7 26.42 20.83 29.98
C VAL A 7 25.96 21.09 31.40
N SER A 8 26.85 21.64 32.24
CA SER A 8 26.53 22.38 33.48
C SER A 8 27.84 22.97 33.98
N ASP A 9 28.05 24.27 33.79
CA ASP A 9 28.80 25.17 34.69
C ASP A 9 29.22 26.46 33.97
N LEU A 10 28.22 27.26 33.61
CA LEU A 10 28.39 28.70 33.35
C LEU A 10 27.41 29.45 34.24
N ALA A 11 27.75 29.53 35.52
CA ALA A 11 27.12 30.46 36.46
C ALA A 11 28.22 31.31 37.11
N TYR A 12 28.32 32.53 36.60
CA TYR A 12 28.75 33.78 37.23
C TYR A 12 29.07 33.70 38.74
N ARG A 13 30.29 34.07 39.15
CA ARG A 13 30.56 34.62 40.47
C ARG A 13 31.88 35.41 40.57
N ASP A 14 31.79 36.50 41.32
CA ASP A 14 32.70 37.63 41.49
C ASP A 14 34.10 37.33 42.06
N ARG A 15 35.04 38.25 41.78
CA ARG A 15 36.37 38.39 42.41
C ARG A 15 36.29 38.82 43.88
N PRO A 16 37.35 38.62 44.67
CA PRO A 16 38.25 39.76 44.94
C PRO A 16 39.77 39.43 44.91
N LYS A 17 40.53 40.52 45.06
CA LYS A 17 41.97 40.77 44.83
C LYS A 17 42.94 39.95 45.69
N ASP A 18 44.11 39.63 45.13
CA ASP A 18 45.36 39.69 45.89
C ASP A 18 46.59 39.93 44.98
N ASP A 19 47.51 40.76 45.47
CA ASP A 19 48.70 41.28 44.80
C ASP A 19 49.84 40.24 44.76
N ARG A 20 50.51 40.11 43.61
CA ARG A 20 51.94 39.73 43.53
C ARG A 20 52.51 40.02 42.13
N GLN A 21 53.56 40.83 42.11
CA GLN A 21 54.38 41.17 40.95
C GLN A 21 55.12 39.93 40.42
N SER A 22 55.01 39.67 39.12
CA SER A 22 56.02 38.92 38.38
C SER A 22 56.09 39.38 36.92
N THR A 23 57.32 39.66 36.51
CA THR A 23 57.77 40.29 35.27
C THR A 23 57.58 39.40 34.03
N MET A 24 57.43 40.06 32.88
CA MET A 24 57.67 39.58 31.50
C MET A 24 56.65 38.60 30.87
N THR A 25 55.80 39.12 30.00
CA THR A 25 55.96 39.07 28.52
C THR A 25 54.71 39.66 27.88
N ARG A 26 54.88 40.68 27.02
CA ARG A 26 53.79 41.23 26.19
C ARG A 26 53.46 40.22 25.09
N ALA A 27 52.66 39.21 25.41
CA ALA A 27 51.95 38.45 24.39
C ALA A 27 50.80 39.32 23.89
N THR A 28 50.97 39.88 22.70
CA THR A 28 49.95 40.57 21.94
C THR A 28 48.74 39.66 21.77
N SER A 29 47.67 39.93 22.50
CA SER A 29 46.35 39.40 22.19
C SER A 29 45.96 39.95 20.82
N TYR A 30 46.18 39.18 19.76
CA TYR A 30 45.43 39.35 18.53
C TYR A 30 43.99 38.97 18.83
N ALA A 31 43.25 39.89 19.45
CA ALA A 31 41.82 39.95 19.26
C ALA A 31 41.63 39.95 17.74
N ARG A 32 41.14 38.84 17.19
CA ARG A 32 40.59 38.86 15.84
C ARG A 32 39.46 39.88 15.92
N SER A 33 39.76 41.09 15.48
CA SER A 33 38.73 42.01 15.07
C SER A 33 37.91 41.23 14.07
N HIS A 34 36.68 40.90 14.44
CA HIS A 34 35.67 40.75 13.42
C HIS A 34 35.52 42.14 12.84
N ALA A 35 36.42 42.50 11.92
CA ALA A 35 36.15 43.49 10.92
C ALA A 35 34.78 43.08 10.40
N SER A 36 33.78 43.90 10.72
CA SER A 36 32.49 43.85 10.08
C SER A 36 32.82 43.88 8.59
N THR A 37 32.84 42.71 7.97
CA THR A 37 32.92 42.58 6.52
C THR A 37 31.60 43.16 6.07
N ALA A 38 31.61 44.48 5.89
CA ALA A 38 30.68 45.24 5.10
C ALA A 38 30.36 44.35 3.91
N ALA A 39 29.10 43.94 3.86
CA ALA A 39 28.58 42.98 2.90
C ALA A 39 29.23 43.27 1.55
N THR A 40 30.17 42.39 1.17
CA THR A 40 30.76 42.42 -0.15
C THR A 40 29.55 42.38 -1.06
N SER A 41 29.37 43.44 -1.85
CA SER A 41 28.31 43.60 -2.84
C SER A 41 28.53 42.57 -3.94
N VAL A 42 28.39 41.30 -3.58
CA VAL A 42 28.26 40.21 -4.53
C VAL A 42 26.85 40.38 -5.04
N SER A 43 26.73 40.83 -6.28
CA SER A 43 25.48 40.73 -7.04
C SER A 43 25.18 39.23 -7.20
N ILE A 44 24.60 38.63 -6.16
CA ILE A 44 23.95 37.34 -6.30
C ILE A 44 22.75 37.64 -7.19
N SER A 45 22.85 37.28 -8.46
CA SER A 45 21.78 37.44 -9.45
C SER A 45 20.62 36.54 -9.05
N GLY A 46 19.74 37.03 -8.17
CA GLY A 46 18.50 36.36 -7.79
C GLY A 46 17.97 36.80 -6.43
N ASP A 47 16.66 37.02 -6.36
CA ASP A 47 15.90 37.26 -5.13
C ASP A 47 16.12 36.13 -4.11
N ILE A 48 16.10 36.44 -2.81
CA ILE A 48 16.19 35.46 -1.71
C ILE A 48 15.10 34.38 -1.85
N SER A 49 13.92 34.76 -2.40
CA SER A 49 12.84 33.82 -2.72
C SER A 49 13.27 32.70 -3.69
N SER A 50 14.34 32.89 -4.47
CA SER A 50 14.89 31.94 -5.43
C SER A 50 15.96 31.01 -4.84
N GLN A 51 16.39 31.21 -3.59
CA GLN A 51 17.51 30.49 -2.98
C GLN A 51 17.04 29.21 -2.26
N LEU A 52 16.79 28.13 -3.02
CA LEU A 52 16.29 26.86 -2.47
C LEU A 52 17.40 25.82 -2.18
N HIS A 53 18.56 25.94 -2.82
CA HIS A 53 19.63 24.94 -2.78
C HIS A 53 20.14 24.62 -1.36
N GLY A 54 20.05 25.58 -0.44
CA GLY A 54 20.44 25.37 0.97
C GLY A 54 19.65 24.26 1.67
N GLY A 55 18.37 24.05 1.30
CA GLY A 55 17.51 23.06 1.94
C GLY A 55 17.80 21.60 1.58
N TYR A 56 18.62 21.34 0.54
CA TYR A 56 18.88 19.98 0.03
C TYR A 56 20.34 19.75 -0.43
N SER A 57 21.27 20.61 0.00
CA SER A 57 22.70 20.51 -0.32
C SER A 57 23.35 19.25 0.27
N HIS A 58 22.98 18.85 1.49
CA HIS A 58 23.54 17.70 2.20
C HIS A 58 22.66 16.42 2.05
N PRO A 59 23.21 15.19 2.01
CA PRO A 59 22.42 13.95 1.99
C PRO A 59 21.35 13.86 3.08
N LEU A 60 21.67 14.27 4.31
CA LEU A 60 20.72 14.33 5.43
C LEU A 60 19.65 15.42 5.22
N ALA A 61 20.02 16.58 4.70
CA ALA A 61 19.05 17.64 4.42
C ALA A 61 18.01 17.17 3.38
N ARG A 62 18.43 16.39 2.37
CA ARG A 62 17.51 15.75 1.41
C ARG A 62 16.54 14.78 2.05
N SER A 63 16.95 14.04 3.10
CA SER A 63 16.03 13.13 3.79
C SER A 63 15.04 13.86 4.69
N TRP A 64 15.39 15.05 5.21
CA TRP A 64 14.46 15.93 5.93
C TRP A 64 13.38 16.54 5.05
N GLN A 65 13.64 16.71 3.75
CA GLN A 65 12.64 17.19 2.79
C GLN A 65 11.53 16.16 2.51
N ALA A 66 11.70 14.90 2.91
CA ALA A 66 10.68 13.88 2.71
C ALA A 66 9.52 14.07 3.70
N GLU A 67 8.31 14.32 3.19
CA GLU A 67 7.08 14.37 4.02
C GLU A 67 6.83 13.04 4.77
N ARG A 68 7.33 11.92 4.22
CA ARG A 68 7.22 10.59 4.82
C ARG A 68 8.38 9.70 4.39
N GLN A 69 8.97 9.00 5.34
CA GLN A 69 9.98 7.99 5.08
C GLN A 69 9.35 6.60 4.92
N LEU A 70 9.90 5.78 4.02
CA LEU A 70 9.46 4.41 3.82
C LEU A 70 10.00 3.52 4.94
N THR A 71 9.13 2.77 5.61
CA THR A 71 9.51 1.77 6.61
C THR A 71 9.02 0.38 6.19
N LYS A 72 9.67 -0.69 6.68
CA LYS A 72 9.31 -2.07 6.36
C LYS A 72 7.84 -2.40 6.65
N SER A 73 7.27 -1.80 7.69
CA SER A 73 5.86 -1.99 8.08
C SER A 73 4.84 -1.46 7.06
N MET A 74 5.28 -0.63 6.10
CA MET A 74 4.42 -0.12 5.02
C MET A 74 4.27 -1.11 3.87
N LEU A 75 5.04 -2.21 3.85
CA LEU A 75 5.06 -3.19 2.77
C LEU A 75 4.00 -4.27 3.00
N ILE A 76 3.20 -4.53 1.97
CA ILE A 76 2.27 -5.67 1.88
C ILE A 76 2.75 -6.55 0.73
N TYR A 77 3.01 -7.82 0.99
CA TYR A 77 3.55 -8.75 -0.02
C TYR A 77 2.45 -9.64 -0.63
N PRO A 78 2.20 -9.59 -1.95
CA PRO A 78 1.27 -10.47 -2.64
C PRO A 78 1.71 -11.93 -2.68
N LEU A 79 0.77 -12.85 -2.50
CA LEU A 79 0.97 -14.30 -2.63
C LEU A 79 -0.08 -14.91 -3.56
N PHE A 80 0.37 -15.69 -4.54
CA PHE A 80 -0.50 -16.47 -5.43
C PHE A 80 -0.52 -17.92 -4.97
N ILE A 81 -1.69 -18.41 -4.61
CA ILE A 81 -1.84 -19.66 -3.88
C ILE A 81 -2.59 -20.66 -4.73
N SER A 82 -1.93 -21.77 -5.06
CA SER A 82 -2.53 -22.87 -5.81
C SER A 82 -3.35 -23.80 -4.91
N ASP A 83 -4.24 -24.57 -5.53
CA ASP A 83 -4.91 -25.73 -4.94
C ASP A 83 -3.97 -26.93 -4.79
N SER A 84 -2.95 -27.07 -5.64
CA SER A 84 -1.92 -28.11 -5.51
C SER A 84 -0.98 -27.81 -4.34
N PRO A 85 -0.95 -28.63 -3.26
CA PRO A 85 -0.23 -28.30 -2.03
C PRO A 85 1.29 -28.11 -2.18
N ASP A 86 1.91 -28.81 -3.12
CA ASP A 86 3.37 -28.81 -3.33
C ASP A 86 3.81 -27.98 -4.55
N GLU A 87 2.90 -27.26 -5.21
CA GLU A 87 3.24 -26.44 -6.37
C GLU A 87 4.23 -25.32 -6.00
N GLU A 88 5.21 -25.11 -6.89
CA GLU A 88 6.07 -23.94 -6.88
C GLU A 88 6.43 -23.59 -8.33
N THR A 89 5.48 -22.96 -9.02
CA THR A 89 5.61 -22.65 -10.45
C THR A 89 5.95 -21.17 -10.63
N LEU A 90 7.06 -20.89 -11.32
CA LEU A 90 7.44 -19.54 -11.71
C LEU A 90 6.36 -18.93 -12.61
N ILE A 91 6.04 -17.66 -12.40
CA ILE A 91 5.13 -16.89 -13.27
C ILE A 91 6.01 -16.11 -14.27
N PRO A 92 6.10 -16.50 -15.55
CA PRO A 92 7.08 -15.93 -16.48
C PRO A 92 6.90 -14.42 -16.70
N SER A 93 5.65 -13.94 -16.72
CA SER A 93 5.34 -12.52 -16.90
C SER A 93 5.53 -11.67 -15.64
N LEU A 94 5.75 -12.29 -14.48
CA LEU A 94 5.97 -11.63 -13.20
C LEU A 94 7.29 -12.13 -12.57
N PRO A 95 8.44 -11.55 -12.97
CA PRO A 95 9.76 -12.06 -12.59
C PRO A 95 9.93 -12.28 -11.09
N SER A 96 10.54 -13.42 -10.75
CA SER A 96 10.79 -13.89 -9.38
C SER A 96 9.54 -14.20 -8.54
N GLN A 97 8.33 -14.04 -9.09
CA GLN A 97 7.10 -14.46 -8.42
C GLN A 97 6.72 -15.88 -8.84
N HIS A 98 6.20 -16.63 -7.88
CA HIS A 98 5.76 -18.00 -8.08
C HIS A 98 4.33 -18.14 -7.59
N ARG A 99 3.58 -19.00 -8.26
CA ARG A 99 2.39 -19.60 -7.71
C ARG A 99 2.83 -20.74 -6.79
N ARG A 100 2.31 -20.76 -5.56
CA ARG A 100 2.76 -21.68 -4.51
C ARG A 100 1.60 -22.45 -3.90
N GLY A 101 1.80 -23.72 -3.65
CA GLY A 101 0.92 -24.52 -2.81
C GLY A 101 1.11 -24.23 -1.32
N LEU A 102 0.17 -24.72 -0.52
CA LEU A 102 0.14 -24.52 0.94
C LEU A 102 1.44 -24.98 1.61
N ASN A 103 2.01 -26.13 1.21
CA ASN A 103 3.21 -26.70 1.83
C ASN A 103 4.45 -25.83 1.61
N LYS A 104 4.44 -24.97 0.58
CA LYS A 104 5.55 -24.08 0.24
C LYS A 104 5.47 -22.71 0.93
N LEU A 105 4.32 -22.35 1.50
CA LEU A 105 4.11 -21.01 2.11
C LEU A 105 4.99 -20.77 3.33
N ILE A 106 5.03 -21.72 4.28
CA ILE A 106 5.78 -21.53 5.54
C ILE A 106 7.29 -21.40 5.28
N PRO A 107 7.95 -22.31 4.52
CA PRO A 107 9.37 -22.16 4.21
C PRO A 107 9.67 -20.85 3.46
N HIS A 108 8.79 -20.44 2.54
CA HIS A 108 8.97 -19.21 1.77
C HIS A 108 8.85 -17.93 2.62
N LEU A 109 7.86 -17.86 3.53
CA LEU A 109 7.60 -16.65 4.32
C LEU A 109 8.51 -16.51 5.53
N THR A 110 8.99 -17.60 6.11
CA THR A 110 9.88 -17.58 7.29
C THR A 110 11.05 -16.60 7.14
N PRO A 111 11.90 -16.66 6.09
CA PRO A 111 13.00 -15.71 5.93
C PRO A 111 12.54 -14.27 5.69
N LEU A 112 11.37 -14.06 5.05
CA LEU A 112 10.82 -12.72 4.81
C LEU A 112 10.33 -12.07 6.12
N ILE A 113 9.69 -12.86 6.97
CA ILE A 113 9.22 -12.42 8.29
C ILE A 113 10.42 -12.09 9.19
N HIS A 114 11.49 -12.90 9.18
CA HIS A 114 12.75 -12.58 9.86
C HIS A 114 13.38 -11.26 9.36
N LYS A 115 13.27 -10.96 8.06
CA LYS A 115 13.71 -9.68 7.50
C LYS A 115 12.80 -8.50 7.87
N GLY A 116 11.65 -8.75 8.49
CA GLY A 116 10.72 -7.75 9.00
C GLY A 116 9.45 -7.57 8.17
N LEU A 117 9.07 -8.52 7.32
CA LEU A 117 7.77 -8.51 6.64
C LEU A 117 6.63 -8.58 7.68
N LYS A 118 5.66 -7.67 7.58
CA LYS A 118 4.55 -7.57 8.54
C LYS A 118 3.18 -7.87 7.94
N SER A 119 3.01 -7.80 6.62
CA SER A 119 1.72 -8.01 5.97
C SER A 119 1.84 -8.76 4.66
N VAL A 120 0.85 -9.62 4.39
CA VAL A 120 0.67 -10.31 3.11
C VAL A 120 -0.73 -10.06 2.56
N ILE A 121 -0.89 -10.15 1.24
CA ILE A 121 -2.20 -10.20 0.58
C ILE A 121 -2.31 -11.49 -0.24
N LEU A 122 -3.38 -12.25 0.01
CA LEU A 122 -3.58 -13.57 -0.56
C LEU A 122 -4.47 -13.50 -1.81
N PHE A 123 -4.05 -14.19 -2.87
CA PHE A 123 -4.82 -14.44 -4.09
C PHE A 123 -4.92 -15.95 -4.32
N GLY A 124 -6.13 -16.49 -4.31
CA GLY A 124 -6.37 -17.89 -4.64
C GLY A 124 -6.33 -18.10 -6.14
N VAL A 125 -5.66 -19.15 -6.59
CA VAL A 125 -5.53 -19.51 -8.00
C VAL A 125 -5.89 -20.99 -8.16
N PRO A 126 -7.18 -21.34 -8.09
CA PRO A 126 -7.61 -22.72 -8.33
C PRO A 126 -7.35 -23.09 -9.79
N LEU A 127 -6.68 -24.22 -10.01
CA LEU A 127 -6.31 -24.73 -11.33
C LEU A 127 -6.96 -26.07 -11.67
N GLY A 128 -7.53 -26.75 -10.68
CA GLY A 128 -8.21 -28.02 -10.88
C GLY A 128 -9.37 -27.92 -11.88
N PRO A 129 -9.65 -29.02 -12.60
CA PRO A 129 -10.75 -29.06 -13.55
C PRO A 129 -12.09 -28.87 -12.83
N ASN A 130 -13.02 -28.15 -13.47
CA ASN A 130 -14.39 -27.93 -12.97
C ASN A 130 -14.53 -27.15 -11.65
N ILE A 131 -13.46 -26.50 -11.17
CA ILE A 131 -13.55 -25.64 -9.97
C ILE A 131 -14.24 -24.30 -10.28
N LYS A 132 -14.11 -23.83 -11.52
CA LYS A 132 -14.68 -22.54 -11.95
C LYS A 132 -16.08 -22.71 -12.51
N ASP A 133 -17.03 -21.95 -11.96
CA ASP A 133 -18.43 -21.94 -12.39
C ASP A 133 -18.94 -20.50 -12.62
N ALA A 134 -20.22 -20.31 -12.95
CA ALA A 134 -20.75 -18.96 -13.21
C ALA A 134 -20.89 -18.09 -11.94
N LEU A 135 -20.92 -18.71 -10.76
CA LEU A 135 -21.19 -18.02 -9.48
C LEU A 135 -19.93 -17.79 -8.64
N GLY A 136 -18.79 -18.37 -9.04
CA GLY A 136 -17.57 -18.38 -8.26
C GLY A 136 -17.74 -19.15 -6.96
N THR A 137 -18.38 -20.33 -6.98
CA THR A 137 -18.69 -21.11 -5.77
C THR A 137 -17.43 -21.45 -4.96
N ALA A 138 -16.31 -21.71 -5.64
CA ALA A 138 -15.05 -22.03 -4.97
C ALA A 138 -14.37 -20.85 -4.25
N ALA A 139 -14.89 -19.62 -4.38
CA ALA A 139 -14.26 -18.43 -3.79
C ALA A 139 -14.16 -18.49 -2.26
N ASP A 140 -15.15 -19.08 -1.60
CA ASP A 140 -15.24 -19.23 -0.15
C ASP A 140 -15.28 -20.68 0.31
N ASP A 141 -14.80 -21.61 -0.54
CA ASP A 141 -14.65 -23.00 -0.15
C ASP A 141 -13.74 -23.10 1.10
N PRO A 142 -14.24 -23.68 2.22
CA PRO A 142 -13.43 -23.90 3.42
C PRO A 142 -12.16 -24.73 3.19
N HIS A 143 -12.11 -25.51 2.10
CA HIS A 143 -10.97 -26.28 1.63
C HIS A 143 -10.17 -25.59 0.52
N GLY A 144 -10.63 -24.43 0.07
CA GLY A 144 -9.97 -23.63 -0.94
C GLY A 144 -8.65 -23.01 -0.49
N PRO A 145 -7.80 -22.59 -1.45
CA PRO A 145 -6.43 -22.17 -1.18
C PRO A 145 -6.35 -20.96 -0.24
N VAL A 146 -7.27 -20.00 -0.35
CA VAL A 146 -7.25 -18.78 0.48
C VAL A 146 -7.58 -19.08 1.94
N ILE A 147 -8.69 -19.76 2.22
CA ILE A 147 -9.12 -20.06 3.60
C ILE A 147 -8.12 -20.97 4.31
N GLN A 148 -7.63 -22.00 3.63
CA GLN A 148 -6.61 -22.87 4.19
C GLN A 148 -5.30 -22.11 4.49
N SER A 149 -4.91 -21.19 3.60
CA SER A 149 -3.73 -20.34 3.84
C SER A 149 -3.93 -19.36 4.99
N ILE A 150 -5.11 -18.76 5.14
CA ILE A 150 -5.42 -17.91 6.30
C ILE A 150 -5.21 -18.72 7.59
N ARG A 151 -5.83 -19.90 7.71
CA ARG A 151 -5.74 -20.75 8.90
C ARG A 151 -4.29 -21.18 9.19
N LEU A 152 -3.57 -21.60 8.15
CA LEU A 152 -2.16 -21.99 8.24
C LEU A 152 -1.28 -20.84 8.73
N LEU A 153 -1.40 -19.66 8.11
CA LEU A 153 -0.59 -18.49 8.46
C LEU A 153 -0.94 -17.93 9.84
N ARG A 154 -2.22 -17.98 10.26
CA ARG A 154 -2.63 -17.61 11.63
C ARG A 154 -1.97 -18.49 12.68
N ARG A 155 -1.81 -19.80 12.41
CA ARG A 155 -1.18 -20.76 13.31
C ARG A 155 0.34 -20.57 13.40
N HIS A 156 1.02 -20.41 12.26
CA HIS A 156 2.49 -20.35 12.21
C HIS A 156 3.07 -18.95 12.42
N PHE A 157 2.34 -17.90 12.04
CA PHE A 157 2.80 -16.52 12.11
C PHE A 157 1.74 -15.62 12.76
N PRO A 158 1.51 -15.74 14.09
CA PRO A 158 0.42 -15.05 14.78
C PRO A 158 0.50 -13.52 14.71
N THR A 159 1.70 -12.97 14.49
CA THR A 159 1.93 -11.52 14.34
C THR A 159 1.83 -11.01 12.90
N LEU A 160 1.66 -11.90 11.91
CA LEU A 160 1.55 -11.52 10.50
C LEU A 160 0.15 -10.95 10.24
N PHE A 161 0.08 -9.76 9.65
CA PHE A 161 -1.16 -9.17 9.20
C PHE A 161 -1.58 -9.81 7.86
N ILE A 162 -2.79 -10.36 7.83
CA ILE A 162 -3.27 -11.16 6.70
C ILE A 162 -4.40 -10.41 6.03
N VAL A 163 -4.16 -10.05 4.77
CA VAL A 163 -5.14 -9.45 3.87
C VAL A 163 -5.61 -10.53 2.89
N ALA A 164 -6.92 -10.66 2.69
CA ALA A 164 -7.48 -11.50 1.63
C ALA A 164 -8.11 -10.62 0.55
N ASP A 165 -7.72 -10.82 -0.71
CA ASP A 165 -8.42 -10.19 -1.84
C ASP A 165 -9.82 -10.79 -1.96
N VAL A 166 -10.84 -9.95 -2.12
CA VAL A 166 -12.22 -10.41 -2.31
C VAL A 166 -12.66 -10.04 -3.72
N CYS A 167 -12.77 -11.06 -4.57
CA CYS A 167 -13.21 -10.96 -5.95
C CYS A 167 -13.66 -12.34 -6.46
N LEU A 168 -14.38 -12.38 -7.58
CA LEU A 168 -14.85 -13.62 -8.20
C LEU A 168 -14.11 -13.96 -9.51
N CYS A 169 -13.15 -13.15 -9.97
CA CYS A 169 -12.55 -13.35 -11.29
C CYS A 169 -11.61 -14.57 -11.37
N GLU A 170 -11.04 -14.98 -10.25
CA GLU A 170 -10.21 -16.18 -10.15
C GLU A 170 -11.05 -17.46 -10.14
N TYR A 171 -12.33 -17.34 -9.75
CA TYR A 171 -13.23 -18.46 -9.47
C TYR A 171 -14.35 -18.64 -10.49
N THR A 172 -14.58 -17.64 -11.36
CA THR A 172 -15.64 -17.73 -12.36
C THR A 172 -15.16 -18.29 -13.69
N SER A 173 -16.01 -19.08 -14.35
CA SER A 173 -15.72 -19.67 -15.68
C SER A 173 -15.54 -18.62 -16.77
N HIS A 174 -16.14 -17.45 -16.62
CA HIS A 174 -16.04 -16.31 -17.54
C HIS A 174 -14.94 -15.30 -17.18
N GLY A 175 -14.31 -15.40 -16.00
CA GLY A 175 -13.23 -14.50 -15.58
C GLY A 175 -13.62 -13.04 -15.29
N HIS A 176 -14.91 -12.71 -15.24
CA HIS A 176 -15.43 -11.43 -14.75
C HIS A 176 -15.44 -11.33 -13.21
N CYS A 177 -15.50 -10.11 -12.69
CA CYS A 177 -15.39 -9.84 -11.25
C CYS A 177 -16.71 -10.01 -10.48
N GLY A 178 -17.75 -10.50 -11.12
CA GLY A 178 -19.09 -10.68 -10.55
C GLY A 178 -19.92 -11.65 -11.37
N ILE A 179 -21.17 -11.86 -10.93
CA ILE A 179 -22.16 -12.71 -11.58
C ILE A 179 -22.74 -11.95 -12.78
N LEU A 180 -22.89 -12.61 -13.92
CA LEU A 180 -23.45 -12.02 -15.13
C LEU A 180 -24.95 -12.35 -15.27
N ARG A 181 -25.68 -11.48 -15.98
CA ARG A 181 -27.03 -11.75 -16.50
C ARG A 181 -26.93 -12.53 -17.82
N ASP A 182 -28.08 -12.99 -18.32
CA ASP A 182 -28.18 -13.72 -19.60
C ASP A 182 -27.66 -12.91 -20.81
N ASP A 183 -27.72 -11.57 -20.73
CA ASP A 183 -27.19 -10.65 -21.76
C ASP A 183 -25.66 -10.41 -21.65
N GLY A 184 -24.99 -11.07 -20.69
CA GLY A 184 -23.56 -10.91 -20.41
C GLY A 184 -23.21 -9.65 -19.61
N SER A 185 -24.20 -8.85 -19.20
CA SER A 185 -23.98 -7.68 -18.34
C SER A 185 -23.78 -8.08 -16.87
N LEU A 186 -23.09 -7.25 -16.10
CA LEU A 186 -22.83 -7.50 -14.69
C LEU A 186 -24.13 -7.36 -13.85
N ASN A 187 -24.51 -8.43 -13.16
CA ASN A 187 -25.59 -8.40 -12.18
C ASN A 187 -25.08 -7.88 -10.84
N ASN A 188 -25.16 -6.55 -10.65
CA ASN A 188 -24.59 -5.89 -9.47
C ASN A 188 -25.18 -6.40 -8.13
N SER A 189 -26.50 -6.63 -8.02
CA SER A 189 -27.10 -7.06 -6.75
C SER A 189 -26.61 -8.46 -6.35
N LEU A 190 -26.73 -9.44 -7.25
CA LEU A 190 -26.25 -10.81 -6.99
C LEU A 190 -24.74 -10.84 -6.74
N SER A 191 -23.97 -10.04 -7.50
CA SER A 191 -22.53 -9.93 -7.31
C SER A 191 -22.17 -9.40 -5.93
N VAL A 192 -22.84 -8.34 -5.48
CA VAL A 192 -22.60 -7.72 -4.17
C VAL A 192 -22.92 -8.70 -3.04
N ASP A 193 -24.03 -9.43 -3.13
CA ASP A 193 -24.42 -10.41 -2.12
C ASP A 193 -23.37 -11.53 -2.01
N ARG A 194 -22.99 -12.11 -3.16
CA ARG A 194 -21.98 -13.16 -3.25
C ARG A 194 -20.61 -12.72 -2.75
N ILE A 195 -20.15 -11.53 -3.16
CA ILE A 195 -18.87 -10.95 -2.70
C ILE A 195 -18.88 -10.71 -1.19
N SER A 196 -20.05 -10.36 -0.65
CA SER A 196 -20.20 -10.18 0.79
C SER A 196 -20.12 -11.51 1.55
N ASP A 197 -20.64 -12.61 0.99
CA ASP A 197 -20.45 -13.96 1.56
C ASP A 197 -18.97 -14.36 1.57
N VAL A 198 -18.26 -14.14 0.45
CA VAL A 198 -16.82 -14.45 0.38
C VAL A 198 -16.01 -13.64 1.40
N ALA A 199 -16.30 -12.35 1.53
CA ALA A 199 -15.66 -11.51 2.53
C ALA A 199 -15.91 -12.02 3.96
N MET A 200 -17.14 -12.47 4.25
CA MET A 200 -17.48 -13.05 5.56
C MET A 200 -16.72 -14.34 5.82
N ALA A 201 -16.68 -15.27 4.86
CA ALA A 201 -15.97 -16.53 5.02
C ALA A 201 -14.46 -16.33 5.28
N TYR A 202 -13.83 -15.37 4.60
CA TYR A 202 -12.43 -15.03 4.86
C TYR A 202 -12.22 -14.41 6.24
N ALA A 203 -13.13 -13.54 6.69
CA ALA A 203 -13.10 -12.95 8.02
C ALA A 203 -13.25 -14.02 9.11
N GLU A 204 -14.20 -14.96 8.95
CA GLU A 204 -14.42 -16.09 9.85
C GLU A 204 -13.25 -17.07 9.87
N ALA A 205 -12.58 -17.27 8.73
CA ALA A 205 -11.34 -18.05 8.65
C ALA A 205 -10.17 -17.40 9.42
N GLY A 206 -10.28 -16.12 9.77
CA GLY A 206 -9.31 -15.38 10.57
C GLY A 206 -8.49 -14.34 9.80
N ALA A 207 -8.93 -13.88 8.64
CA ALA A 207 -8.30 -12.76 7.96
C ALA A 207 -8.43 -11.48 8.80
N HIS A 208 -7.33 -10.73 8.95
CA HIS A 208 -7.33 -9.46 9.66
C HIS A 208 -7.92 -8.33 8.80
N CYS A 209 -7.86 -8.49 7.49
CA CYS A 209 -8.33 -7.52 6.52
C CYS A 209 -8.94 -8.23 5.32
N VAL A 210 -10.10 -7.76 4.89
CA VAL A 210 -10.72 -8.13 3.61
C VAL A 210 -10.59 -6.96 2.66
N ALA A 211 -10.19 -7.26 1.42
CA ALA A 211 -9.81 -6.26 0.44
C ALA A 211 -10.59 -6.42 -0.87
N PRO A 212 -11.83 -5.89 -0.96
CA PRO A 212 -12.68 -6.05 -2.13
C PRO A 212 -12.13 -5.29 -3.34
N SER A 213 -11.84 -6.03 -4.41
CA SER A 213 -11.21 -5.54 -5.63
C SER A 213 -12.10 -5.63 -6.88
N ASP A 214 -13.35 -6.00 -6.68
CA ASP A 214 -14.39 -6.27 -7.66
C ASP A 214 -14.93 -5.03 -8.40
N MET A 215 -14.96 -3.87 -7.72
CA MET A 215 -15.52 -2.60 -8.21
C MET A 215 -17.05 -2.56 -8.42
N ASN A 216 -17.83 -3.47 -7.82
CA ASN A 216 -19.29 -3.36 -7.83
C ASN A 216 -19.77 -2.13 -7.02
N ASP A 217 -20.94 -1.62 -7.37
CA ASP A 217 -21.56 -0.51 -6.67
C ASP A 217 -22.19 -1.00 -5.37
N GLY A 218 -21.88 -0.32 -4.26
CA GLY A 218 -22.47 -0.63 -2.95
C GLY A 218 -21.84 -1.80 -2.18
N ARG A 219 -20.91 -2.58 -2.77
CA ARG A 219 -20.33 -3.77 -2.08
C ARG A 219 -19.76 -3.49 -0.69
N ILE A 220 -19.13 -2.33 -0.50
CA ILE A 220 -18.52 -1.96 0.78
C ILE A 220 -19.57 -1.82 1.88
N ARG A 221 -20.76 -1.29 1.56
CA ARG A 221 -21.87 -1.20 2.51
C ARG A 221 -22.36 -2.60 2.88
N ALA A 222 -22.58 -3.47 1.90
CA ALA A 222 -23.06 -4.83 2.12
C ALA A 222 -22.09 -5.65 2.98
N ILE A 223 -20.80 -5.66 2.64
CA ILE A 223 -19.75 -6.33 3.43
C ILE A 223 -19.72 -5.77 4.86
N LYS A 224 -19.75 -4.45 5.02
CA LYS A 224 -19.67 -3.84 6.34
C LYS A 224 -20.88 -4.18 7.22
N LEU A 225 -22.08 -4.26 6.64
CA LEU A 225 -23.28 -4.69 7.36
C LEU A 225 -23.17 -6.14 7.82
N LYS A 226 -22.78 -7.08 6.95
CA LYS A 226 -22.59 -8.48 7.35
C LYS A 226 -21.55 -8.63 8.48
N LEU A 227 -20.44 -7.89 8.40
CA LEU A 227 -19.42 -7.88 9.47
C LEU A 227 -19.97 -7.34 10.81
N ILE A 228 -20.90 -6.37 10.76
CA ILE A 228 -21.54 -5.80 11.96
C ILE A 228 -22.52 -6.81 12.54
N GLU A 229 -23.36 -7.41 11.71
CA GLU A 229 -24.36 -8.42 12.10
C GLU A 229 -23.70 -9.65 12.73
N ALA A 230 -22.55 -10.09 12.20
CA ALA A 230 -21.75 -11.17 12.78
C ALA A 230 -20.95 -10.76 14.04
N GLY A 231 -20.99 -9.48 14.44
CA GLY A 231 -20.30 -8.99 15.64
C GLY A 231 -18.77 -8.89 15.52
N ILE A 232 -18.20 -9.07 14.33
CA ILE A 232 -16.73 -9.08 14.10
C ILE A 232 -16.19 -7.81 13.42
N ALA A 233 -17.04 -6.84 13.11
CA ALA A 233 -16.68 -5.60 12.44
C ALA A 233 -15.59 -4.74 13.13
N HIS A 234 -15.34 -4.97 14.42
CA HIS A 234 -14.31 -4.30 15.22
C HIS A 234 -12.94 -4.99 15.12
N LYS A 235 -12.88 -6.24 14.61
CA LYS A 235 -11.66 -7.05 14.46
C LYS A 235 -11.12 -7.04 13.04
N VAL A 236 -11.98 -6.78 12.05
CA VAL A 236 -11.66 -6.93 10.62
C VAL A 236 -11.58 -5.57 9.93
N VAL A 237 -10.44 -5.31 9.30
CA VAL A 237 -10.22 -4.13 8.46
C VAL A 237 -10.87 -4.33 7.10
N LEU A 238 -11.54 -3.29 6.59
CA LEU A 238 -12.14 -3.29 5.26
C LEU A 238 -11.35 -2.36 4.34
N MET A 239 -10.44 -2.92 3.55
CA MET A 239 -9.55 -2.17 2.66
C MET A 239 -10.11 -2.15 1.23
N SER A 240 -10.94 -1.15 0.94
CA SER A 240 -11.57 -1.01 -0.36
C SER A 240 -10.57 -0.62 -1.45
N TYR A 241 -10.60 -1.33 -2.57
CA TYR A 241 -10.05 -0.81 -3.82
C TYR A 241 -11.05 0.22 -4.35
N SER A 242 -11.01 1.42 -3.80
CA SER A 242 -11.99 2.46 -4.11
C SER A 242 -11.80 3.08 -5.49
N ALA A 243 -10.57 3.03 -6.02
CA ALA A 243 -10.19 3.61 -7.30
C ALA A 243 -9.33 2.63 -8.11
N LYS A 244 -9.94 1.52 -8.58
CA LYS A 244 -9.31 0.56 -9.50
C LYS A 244 -9.70 0.91 -10.93
N PHE A 245 -8.70 1.27 -11.73
CA PHE A 245 -8.87 1.71 -13.11
C PHE A 245 -8.75 0.55 -14.09
N SER A 246 -9.45 0.62 -15.21
CA SER A 246 -9.26 -0.31 -16.32
C SER A 246 -7.94 -0.05 -17.05
N GLY A 247 -7.34 -1.10 -17.61
CA GLY A 247 -6.38 -0.98 -18.72
C GLY A 247 -5.21 -1.97 -18.69
N CYS A 248 -4.11 -1.64 -19.36
CA CYS A 248 -3.11 -2.62 -19.78
C CYS A 248 -2.09 -3.07 -18.71
N LEU A 249 -2.04 -2.43 -17.55
CA LEU A 249 -1.04 -2.73 -16.51
C LEU A 249 -1.33 -4.00 -15.69
N TYR A 250 -2.37 -4.78 -16.05
CA TYR A 250 -2.76 -6.00 -15.35
C TYR A 250 -2.31 -7.29 -16.04
N GLY A 251 -1.59 -7.22 -17.16
CA GLY A 251 -1.18 -8.39 -17.93
C GLY A 251 -0.51 -9.47 -17.06
N PRO A 252 0.64 -9.16 -16.41
CA PRO A 252 1.34 -10.12 -15.56
C PRO A 252 0.50 -10.74 -14.44
N PHE A 253 -0.41 -9.94 -13.86
CA PHE A 253 -1.30 -10.42 -12.81
C PHE A 253 -2.34 -11.41 -13.33
N ARG A 254 -2.86 -11.21 -14.55
CA ARG A 254 -3.86 -12.12 -15.14
C ARG A 254 -3.28 -13.49 -15.41
N ASP A 255 -2.02 -13.55 -15.82
CA ASP A 255 -1.29 -14.81 -16.01
C ASP A 255 -1.07 -15.51 -14.67
N ALA A 256 -0.64 -14.73 -13.65
CA ALA A 256 -0.42 -15.23 -12.29
C ALA A 256 -1.69 -15.82 -11.66
N ALA A 257 -2.81 -15.12 -11.80
CA ALA A 257 -4.08 -15.45 -11.16
C ALA A 257 -4.98 -16.34 -12.03
N GLY A 258 -4.59 -16.68 -13.26
CA GLY A 258 -5.42 -17.42 -14.21
C GLY A 258 -6.79 -16.76 -14.45
N SER A 259 -6.84 -15.43 -14.41
CA SER A 259 -8.09 -14.64 -14.36
C SER A 259 -8.33 -13.81 -15.62
N CYS A 260 -7.85 -14.28 -16.77
CA CYS A 260 -8.14 -13.64 -18.05
C CYS A 260 -9.65 -13.73 -18.34
N PRO A 261 -10.34 -12.62 -18.66
CA PRO A 261 -11.75 -12.67 -19.05
C PRO A 261 -11.94 -13.53 -20.29
N SER A 262 -12.96 -14.40 -20.28
CA SER A 262 -13.27 -15.29 -21.40
C SER A 262 -13.86 -14.54 -22.59
N PHE A 263 -14.48 -13.38 -22.35
CA PHE A 263 -14.96 -12.46 -23.38
C PHE A 263 -15.01 -11.01 -22.86
N GLY A 264 -15.09 -10.06 -23.79
CA GLY A 264 -15.27 -8.64 -23.48
C GLY A 264 -14.12 -8.00 -22.69
N ASP A 265 -14.45 -6.93 -21.96
CA ASP A 265 -13.51 -6.24 -21.08
C ASP A 265 -14.15 -5.83 -19.75
N ARG A 266 -13.35 -5.28 -18.84
CA ARG A 266 -13.78 -4.88 -17.49
C ARG A 266 -14.13 -3.38 -17.40
N LYS A 267 -14.29 -2.67 -18.52
CA LYS A 267 -14.48 -1.21 -18.54
C LYS A 267 -15.86 -0.78 -18.04
N CYS A 268 -16.85 -1.68 -18.00
CA CYS A 268 -18.20 -1.39 -17.52
C CYS A 268 -18.29 -1.22 -15.98
N TYR A 269 -17.23 -1.57 -15.24
CA TYR A 269 -17.19 -1.42 -13.77
C TYR A 269 -15.84 -0.90 -13.25
N GLN A 270 -14.72 -1.16 -13.93
CA GLN A 270 -13.44 -0.53 -13.61
C GLN A 270 -13.38 0.91 -14.16
N LEU A 271 -12.83 1.83 -13.38
CA LEU A 271 -12.80 3.25 -13.74
C LEU A 271 -12.03 3.51 -15.05
N PRO A 272 -12.48 4.43 -15.93
CA PRO A 272 -11.74 4.78 -17.14
C PRO A 272 -10.45 5.57 -16.81
N ARG A 273 -9.40 5.39 -17.62
CA ARG A 273 -8.09 6.07 -17.42
C ARG A 273 -8.10 7.58 -17.67
N ARG A 274 -9.03 8.08 -18.50
CA ARG A 274 -9.05 9.51 -18.87
C ARG A 274 -9.59 10.36 -17.70
N ARG A 275 -8.92 11.49 -17.50
CA ARG A 275 -8.82 12.36 -16.31
C ARG A 275 -10.10 13.18 -15.97
N PRO A 276 -10.16 13.97 -14.86
CA PRO A 276 -11.05 13.72 -13.73
C PRO A 276 -12.04 14.88 -13.48
N ARG A 277 -13.34 14.70 -13.79
CA ARG A 277 -14.40 15.58 -13.27
C ARG A 277 -15.44 14.87 -12.41
N ALA A 278 -15.40 13.54 -12.34
CA ALA A 278 -15.94 12.87 -11.17
C ALA A 278 -14.98 13.17 -10.01
N ARG A 279 -15.23 14.26 -9.26
CA ARG A 279 -14.92 14.23 -7.83
C ARG A 279 -15.36 12.84 -7.38
N ALA A 280 -14.46 12.05 -6.77
CA ALA A 280 -14.89 10.88 -6.00
C ALA A 280 -16.17 11.33 -5.27
N PRO A 281 -17.33 10.65 -5.44
CA PRO A 281 -18.57 11.11 -4.86
C PRO A 281 -18.25 11.53 -3.44
N ARG A 282 -18.34 12.83 -3.15
CA ARG A 282 -18.27 13.27 -1.77
C ARG A 282 -19.48 12.60 -1.18
N TYR A 283 -19.32 11.46 -0.52
CA TYR A 283 -20.32 10.97 0.40
C TYR A 283 -20.51 12.13 1.37
N PRO A 284 -21.62 12.90 1.29
CA PRO A 284 -21.81 13.94 2.27
C PRO A 284 -21.97 13.21 3.60
N PRO A 285 -21.24 13.58 4.65
CA PRO A 285 -21.67 13.20 5.99
C PRO A 285 -22.96 13.97 6.23
N ARG A 286 -24.12 13.40 5.83
CA ARG A 286 -25.42 13.84 6.33
C ARG A 286 -25.49 13.39 7.79
N TYR A 287 -24.81 14.12 8.67
CA TYR A 287 -25.20 14.18 10.06
C TYR A 287 -26.22 15.32 10.18
N PRO A 288 -27.41 15.09 10.76
CA PRO A 288 -28.23 16.20 11.20
C PRO A 288 -27.41 17.03 12.19
N ARG A 289 -27.37 18.36 11.97
CA ARG A 289 -26.80 19.29 12.94
C ARG A 289 -27.61 19.18 14.23
N GLY A 290 -27.12 18.42 15.19
CA GLY A 290 -27.81 18.22 16.45
C GLY A 290 -26.99 17.39 17.43
N ARG A 291 -26.32 18.09 18.34
CA ARG A 291 -25.63 17.62 19.54
C ARG A 291 -24.26 16.95 19.35
N ARG A 292 -23.30 17.57 20.04
CA ARG A 292 -21.90 17.13 20.20
C ARG A 292 -21.88 15.83 21.02
N HIS A 293 -21.66 14.70 20.38
CA HIS A 293 -20.95 13.58 20.99
C HIS A 293 -19.90 13.09 20.01
N ARG A 294 -18.62 13.22 20.41
CA ARG A 294 -17.48 12.70 19.68
C ARG A 294 -17.51 11.17 19.80
N TYR A 295 -17.90 10.48 18.74
CA TYR A 295 -17.54 9.08 18.53
C TYR A 295 -16.65 8.99 17.30
N GLY A 296 -15.45 8.42 17.49
CA GLY A 296 -14.41 8.31 16.47
C GLY A 296 -14.84 7.44 15.29
N GLN A 297 -14.62 7.95 14.08
CA GLN A 297 -14.94 7.26 12.84
C GLN A 297 -13.96 6.11 12.56
N ALA A 298 -14.51 4.94 12.21
CA ALA A 298 -13.76 3.83 11.63
C ALA A 298 -13.27 4.21 10.22
N GLY A 299 -11.95 4.21 10.03
CA GLY A 299 -11.28 4.70 8.82
C GLY A 299 -11.52 3.81 7.60
N GLN A 300 -11.96 4.43 6.50
CA GLN A 300 -11.65 3.95 5.16
C GLN A 300 -10.15 4.21 4.90
N LEU A 301 -9.31 3.19 4.98
CA LEU A 301 -7.97 3.25 4.41
C LEU A 301 -8.14 3.23 2.89
N VAL A 302 -8.02 4.39 2.25
CA VAL A 302 -7.91 4.54 0.80
C VAL A 302 -6.42 4.72 0.48
N PRO A 303 -5.73 3.69 -0.06
CA PRO A 303 -4.41 3.90 -0.61
C PRO A 303 -4.53 4.86 -1.81
N ARG A 304 -4.07 6.11 -1.67
CA ARG A 304 -3.96 7.04 -2.80
C ARG A 304 -2.78 6.60 -3.68
N TYR A 305 -3.03 5.77 -4.68
CA TYR A 305 -2.09 5.57 -5.77
C TYR A 305 -2.18 6.75 -6.74
N HIS A 306 -1.22 7.68 -6.68
CA HIS A 306 -1.01 8.66 -7.74
C HIS A 306 -0.23 8.02 -8.89
N GLN A 307 -0.93 7.47 -9.89
CA GLN A 307 -0.32 7.14 -11.18
C GLN A 307 -0.14 8.44 -11.98
N ARG A 308 1.07 9.01 -11.97
CA ARG A 308 1.49 9.99 -12.98
C ARG A 308 2.04 9.21 -14.18
N CYS A 309 1.33 9.25 -15.30
CA CYS A 309 1.92 8.90 -16.60
C CYS A 309 2.86 10.06 -17.01
N GLN A 310 4.17 9.85 -16.95
CA GLN A 310 5.09 10.59 -17.79
C GLN A 310 5.04 9.93 -19.17
N GLY A 311 4.62 10.69 -20.18
CA GLY A 311 4.62 10.24 -21.56
C GLY A 311 6.01 10.49 -22.15
N ASP A 312 6.82 9.45 -22.26
CA ASP A 312 7.98 9.47 -23.13
C ASP A 312 7.51 9.18 -24.57
N ARG A 313 7.45 10.24 -25.37
CA ARG A 313 7.47 10.13 -26.83
C ARG A 313 8.90 9.80 -27.25
N GLN A 314 9.26 8.53 -27.33
CA GLN A 314 10.41 8.10 -28.14
C GLN A 314 9.91 7.63 -29.50
N GLY A 315 10.49 8.23 -30.55
CA GLY A 315 10.09 8.10 -31.94
C GLY A 315 10.33 6.71 -32.50
N PHE A 316 9.30 6.17 -33.15
CA PHE A 316 9.40 4.99 -34.01
C PHE A 316 9.88 5.44 -35.40
N ALA A 317 11.19 5.33 -35.65
CA ALA A 317 11.74 5.42 -36.99
C ALA A 317 11.48 4.10 -37.73
N ARG A 318 10.62 4.14 -38.77
CA ARG A 318 10.37 3.02 -39.67
C ARG A 318 11.63 2.75 -40.51
N ARG A 319 12.27 1.59 -40.33
CA ARG A 319 13.25 1.07 -41.30
C ARG A 319 12.50 0.54 -42.52
N ARG A 320 12.78 1.10 -43.69
CA ARG A 320 12.42 0.53 -44.99
C ARG A 320 13.40 -0.61 -45.30
N VAL A 321 12.87 -1.72 -45.81
CA VAL A 321 13.65 -2.83 -46.39
C VAL A 321 13.92 -2.47 -47.85
N PRO A 322 15.16 -2.57 -48.37
CA PRO A 322 15.42 -2.46 -49.81
C PRO A 322 15.14 -3.78 -50.52
N GLY A 323 14.69 -3.68 -51.78
CA GLY A 323 14.49 -4.83 -52.68
C GLY A 323 15.78 -5.39 -53.26
#